data_AF-A0A3D4Z5C8-F1
#
_entry.id   AF-A0A3D4Z5C8-F1
#
_cell.length_a   1.000
_cell.length_b   1.000
_cell.length_c   1.000
_cell.angle_alpha   90.00
_cell.angle_beta   90.00
_cell.angle_gamma   90.00
#
_symmetry.space_group_name_H-M   'P 1'
#
loop_
_entity.id
_entity.type
_entity.pdbx_description
1 polymer ?
#
loop_
_entity_poly.entity_id
_entity_poly.type
_entity_poly.pdbx_seq_one_letter_code
_entity_poly.pdbx_strand_id
1 'polypeptide(L)'
;MFVAHLPAGYLGTRAFLRLFKKPAACRGDSSKDKDLTPKFFLAVGLLGSVFPDLDLIYFYTLDHRQHLHHSYWVHIPVYWLAVFGLGWLGCSLFRRPTLVLYFAVFCANVFLHLFLDTL
;
A
#
# COMPACT_ATOMS: atom_id res chain seq x y z
N MET A 1 0.47 7.35 -12.41
CA MET A 1 -0.90 7.56 -12.97
C MET A 1 -1.96 7.08 -11.98
N PHE A 2 -2.59 7.99 -11.22
CA PHE A 2 -3.47 7.66 -10.08
C PHE A 2 -4.57 6.61 -10.32
N VAL A 3 -5.14 6.57 -11.54
CA VAL A 3 -6.38 5.81 -11.82
C VAL A 3 -6.12 4.30 -11.83
N ALA A 4 -4.92 3.84 -12.19
CA ALA A 4 -4.60 2.41 -12.20
C ALA A 4 -4.22 1.89 -10.80
N HIS A 5 -3.63 2.75 -9.96
CA HIS A 5 -3.09 2.36 -8.67
C HIS A 5 -4.15 2.12 -7.61
N LEU A 6 -5.24 2.90 -7.60
CA LEU A 6 -6.34 2.72 -6.64
C LEU A 6 -7.08 1.36 -6.80
N PRO A 7 -7.50 0.95 -8.01
CA PRO A 7 -8.07 -0.39 -8.23
C PRO A 7 -7.07 -1.50 -7.88
N ALA A 8 -5.81 -1.34 -8.26
CA ALA A 8 -4.78 -2.33 -7.97
C ALA A 8 -4.53 -2.45 -6.46
N GLY A 9 -4.53 -1.34 -5.74
CA GLY A 9 -4.39 -1.30 -4.28
C GLY A 9 -5.58 -1.93 -3.55
N TYR A 10 -6.80 -1.70 -4.05
CA TYR A 10 -8.00 -2.39 -3.56
C TYR A 10 -7.88 -3.91 -3.73
N LEU A 11 -7.48 -4.38 -4.91
CA LEU A 11 -7.33 -5.81 -5.20
C LEU A 11 -6.20 -6.44 -4.38
N GLY A 12 -5.04 -5.79 -4.30
CA GLY A 12 -3.88 -6.24 -3.52
C GLY A 12 -4.22 -6.39 -2.04
N THR A 13 -4.89 -5.39 -1.47
CA THR A 13 -5.34 -5.44 -0.07
C THR A 13 -6.36 -6.54 0.17
N ARG A 14 -7.32 -6.74 -0.76
CA ARG A 14 -8.31 -7.81 -0.65
C ARG A 14 -7.69 -9.20 -0.77
N ALA A 15 -6.70 -9.36 -1.63
CA ALA A 15 -5.93 -10.60 -1.75
C ALA A 15 -5.13 -10.88 -0.47
N PHE A 16 -4.47 -9.85 0.09
CA PHE A 16 -3.77 -9.96 1.37
C PHE A 16 -4.73 -10.42 2.48
N LEU A 17 -5.87 -9.75 2.65
CA LEU A 17 -6.86 -10.14 3.67
C LEU A 17 -7.39 -11.57 3.48
N ARG A 18 -7.46 -12.08 2.24
CA ARG A 18 -7.84 -13.48 1.96
C ARG A 18 -6.75 -14.47 2.33
N LEU A 19 -5.46 -14.13 2.15
CA LEU A 19 -4.34 -14.99 2.51
C LEU A 19 -4.18 -15.10 4.03
N PHE A 20 -4.49 -14.04 4.77
CA PHE A 20 -4.35 -13.98 6.23
C PHE A 20 -5.63 -14.35 6.99
N LYS A 21 -6.80 -14.37 6.35
CA LYS A 21 -7.98 -15.07 6.88
C LYS A 21 -7.75 -16.58 6.69
N LYS A 22 -7.72 -17.34 7.79
CA LYS A 22 -7.67 -18.81 7.74
C LYS A 22 -8.77 -19.35 6.81
N PRO A 23 -8.51 -20.41 6.03
CA PRO A 23 -9.52 -21.01 5.17
C PRO A 23 -10.58 -21.66 6.06
N ALA A 24 -11.69 -20.95 6.29
CA ALA A 24 -12.95 -21.60 6.62
C ALA A 24 -13.35 -22.34 5.34
N ALA A 25 -12.97 -23.61 5.26
CA ALA A 25 -13.45 -24.52 4.22
C ALA A 25 -14.96 -24.32 4.05
N CYS A 26 -15.39 -24.12 2.80
CA CYS A 26 -16.79 -23.94 2.43
C CYS A 26 -17.46 -22.65 2.93
N ARG A 27 -17.36 -21.57 2.16
CA ARG A 27 -18.54 -20.73 1.93
C ARG A 27 -18.37 -19.91 0.66
N GLY A 28 -19.15 -20.31 -0.34
CA GLY A 28 -19.54 -19.43 -1.41
C GLY A 28 -20.35 -18.25 -0.88
N ASP A 29 -20.51 -17.32 -1.79
CA ASP A 29 -21.32 -16.12 -1.72
C ASP A 29 -20.64 -14.85 -1.16
N SER A 30 -20.82 -13.85 -2.01
CA SER A 30 -20.47 -12.47 -1.87
C SER A 30 -21.20 -11.84 -0.70
N SER A 31 -20.60 -10.79 -0.16
CA SER A 31 -21.23 -9.86 0.78
C SER A 31 -21.38 -10.43 2.19
N LYS A 32 -20.95 -9.65 3.19
CA LYS A 32 -21.38 -9.76 4.59
C LYS A 32 -20.57 -10.66 5.56
N ASP A 33 -19.25 -10.68 5.47
CA ASP A 33 -18.39 -11.06 6.62
C ASP A 33 -17.85 -9.81 7.33
N LYS A 34 -18.60 -9.38 8.36
CA LYS A 34 -18.09 -8.49 9.42
C LYS A 34 -17.13 -9.29 10.32
N ASP A 35 -16.33 -8.59 11.11
CA ASP A 35 -15.52 -9.14 12.24
C ASP A 35 -14.00 -9.22 12.09
N LEU A 36 -13.39 -8.32 11.31
CA LEU A 36 -12.01 -7.80 11.49
C LEU A 36 -11.90 -6.51 10.68
N THR A 37 -11.99 -5.33 11.30
CA THR A 37 -12.31 -4.00 10.69
C THR A 37 -11.78 -3.80 9.26
N PRO A 38 -12.47 -4.33 8.23
CA PRO A 38 -11.88 -4.50 6.90
C PRO A 38 -11.64 -3.15 6.24
N LYS A 39 -12.42 -2.17 6.67
CA LYS A 39 -12.39 -0.78 6.25
C LYS A 39 -11.05 -0.11 6.56
N PHE A 40 -10.43 -0.39 7.71
CA PHE A 40 -9.14 0.23 8.04
C PHE A 40 -8.00 -0.39 7.25
N PHE A 41 -7.98 -1.71 7.09
CA PHE A 41 -7.01 -2.36 6.20
C PHE A 41 -7.15 -1.87 4.76
N LEU A 42 -8.38 -1.75 4.26
CA LEU A 42 -8.65 -1.16 2.95
C LEU A 42 -8.19 0.29 2.87
N ALA A 43 -8.51 1.13 3.87
CA ALA A 43 -8.06 2.51 3.90
C ALA A 43 -6.53 2.61 3.87
N VAL A 44 -5.82 1.80 4.67
CA VAL A 44 -4.36 1.77 4.73
C VAL A 44 -3.76 1.26 3.42
N GLY A 45 -4.33 0.22 2.82
CA GLY A 45 -3.86 -0.30 1.54
C GLY A 45 -4.08 0.68 0.39
N LEU A 46 -5.24 1.35 0.35
CA LEU A 46 -5.52 2.42 -0.60
C LEU A 46 -4.57 3.60 -0.39
N LEU A 47 -4.32 4.00 0.85
CA LEU A 47 -3.35 5.04 1.20
C LEU A 47 -1.97 4.67 0.64
N GLY A 48 -1.50 3.44 0.87
CA GLY A 48 -0.22 2.95 0.35
C GLY A 48 -0.17 2.93 -1.18
N SER A 49 -1.29 2.60 -1.83
CA SER A 49 -1.35 2.54 -3.30
C SER A 49 -1.23 3.90 -4.00
N VAL A 50 -1.52 5.01 -3.31
CA VAL A 50 -1.40 6.37 -3.87
C VAL A 50 -0.27 7.18 -3.24
N PHE A 51 0.41 6.63 -2.23
CA PHE A 51 1.39 7.38 -1.46
C PHE A 51 2.59 7.84 -2.29
N PRO A 52 3.16 7.02 -3.20
CA PRO A 52 4.23 7.48 -4.07
C PRO A 52 3.80 8.61 -5.00
N ASP A 53 2.55 8.58 -5.50
CA ASP A 53 1.96 9.62 -6.35
C ASP A 53 1.73 10.98 -5.64
N LEU A 54 1.98 11.12 -4.33
CA LEU A 54 1.81 12.40 -3.62
C LEU A 54 2.80 13.48 -4.07
N ASP A 55 3.92 13.07 -4.67
CA ASP A 55 4.86 13.95 -5.38
C ASP A 55 4.21 14.69 -6.57
N LEU A 56 3.06 14.25 -7.10
CA LEU A 56 2.35 14.98 -8.14
C LEU A 56 1.86 16.34 -7.64
N ILE A 57 1.59 16.48 -6.35
CA ILE A 57 1.29 17.80 -5.76
C ILE A 57 2.50 18.72 -5.96
N TYR A 58 3.71 18.24 -5.67
CA TYR A 58 4.94 18.99 -5.89
C TYR A 58 5.19 19.27 -7.38
N PHE A 59 5.01 18.26 -8.23
CA PHE A 59 5.15 18.33 -9.69
C PHE A 59 4.29 19.45 -10.30
N TYR A 60 3.02 19.56 -9.88
CA TYR A 60 2.07 20.53 -10.43
C TYR A 60 2.21 21.93 -9.82
N THR A 61 2.67 22.05 -8.56
CA THR A 61 2.68 23.33 -7.84
C THR A 61 4.03 24.02 -7.81
N LEU A 62 5.12 23.28 -7.61
CA LEU A 62 6.45 23.83 -7.38
C LEU A 62 7.41 23.52 -8.52
N ASP A 63 7.41 22.29 -9.03
CA ASP A 63 8.33 21.87 -10.08
C ASP A 63 7.95 22.40 -11.48
N HIS A 64 6.73 22.92 -11.63
CA HIS A 64 6.21 23.39 -12.93
C HIS A 64 6.35 22.36 -14.05
N ARG A 65 6.34 21.06 -13.70
CA ARG A 65 6.50 19.93 -14.63
C ARG A 65 7.84 19.92 -15.37
N GLN A 66 8.89 20.48 -14.78
CA GLN A 66 10.23 20.49 -15.39
C GLN A 66 10.87 19.10 -15.39
N HIS A 67 10.60 18.27 -14.38
CA HIS A 67 11.10 16.90 -14.28
C HIS A 67 9.99 15.89 -14.55
N LEU A 68 10.33 14.76 -15.17
CA LEU A 68 9.38 13.65 -15.32
C LEU A 68 9.02 13.11 -13.92
N HIS A 69 7.74 12.95 -13.61
CA HIS A 69 7.30 12.51 -12.28
C HIS A 69 7.92 11.18 -11.81
N HIS A 70 8.08 10.19 -12.69
CA HIS A 70 8.79 8.94 -12.35
C HIS A 70 10.30 9.10 -12.08
N SER A 71 10.88 10.28 -12.32
CA SER A 71 12.28 10.57 -11.97
C SER A 71 12.45 10.98 -10.51
N TYR A 72 11.36 11.26 -9.78
CA TYR A 72 11.46 11.59 -8.37
C TYR A 72 11.85 10.38 -7.53
N TRP A 73 12.57 10.66 -6.45
CA TRP A 73 13.07 9.66 -5.50
C TRP A 73 11.99 8.76 -4.86
N VAL A 74 10.73 9.18 -4.84
CA VAL A 74 9.60 8.41 -4.31
C VAL A 74 9.27 7.22 -5.21
N HIS A 75 9.77 7.20 -6.44
CA HIS A 75 9.65 6.07 -7.37
C HIS A 75 10.85 5.12 -7.31
N ILE A 76 11.82 5.35 -6.41
CA ILE A 76 12.98 4.48 -6.25
C ILE A 76 12.65 3.35 -5.25
N PRO A 77 12.61 2.07 -5.66
CA PRO A 77 12.25 0.97 -4.75
C PRO A 77 13.19 0.82 -3.55
N VAL A 78 14.47 1.13 -3.73
CA VAL A 78 15.49 1.08 -2.67
C VAL A 78 15.21 2.10 -1.56
N TYR A 79 14.67 3.28 -1.90
CA TYR A 79 14.27 4.27 -0.90
C TYR A 79 13.21 3.70 0.04
N TRP A 80 12.19 3.04 -0.52
CA TRP A 80 11.14 2.41 0.27
C TRP A 80 11.62 1.21 1.09
N LEU A 81 12.55 0.41 0.58
CA LEU A 81 13.19 -0.66 1.36
C LEU A 81 13.86 -0.10 2.63
N ALA A 82 14.57 1.03 2.52
CA ALA A 82 15.21 1.66 3.67
C ALA A 82 14.19 2.20 4.68
N VAL A 83 13.18 2.97 4.19
CA VAL A 83 12.11 3.52 5.03
C VAL A 83 11.35 2.41 5.74
N PHE A 84 11.00 1.33 5.02
CA PHE A 84 10.26 0.22 5.58
C PHE A 84 11.10 -0.65 6.51
N GLY A 85 12.40 -0.81 6.24
CA GLY A 85 13.32 -1.47 7.16
C GLY A 85 13.36 -0.78 8.52
N LEU A 86 13.50 0.55 8.53
CA LEU A 86 13.48 1.36 9.75
C LEU A 86 12.11 1.30 10.46
N GLY A 87 11.02 1.43 9.71
CA GLY A 87 9.66 1.35 10.26
C GLY A 87 9.34 -0.01 10.86
N TRP A 88 9.81 -1.10 10.23
CA TRP A 88 9.65 -2.46 10.74
C TRP A 88 10.39 -2.67 12.06
N LEU A 89 11.65 -2.20 12.14
CA LEU A 89 12.44 -2.24 13.38
C LEU A 89 11.72 -1.49 14.51
N GLY A 90 11.18 -0.29 14.21
CA GLY A 90 10.36 0.48 15.15
C GLY A 90 9.13 -0.31 15.63
N CYS A 91 8.32 -0.82 14.70
CA CYS A 91 7.11 -1.57 15.02
C CYS A 91 7.39 -2.85 15.83
N SER A 92 8.50 -3.55 15.54
CA SER A 92 8.95 -4.74 16.26
C SER A 92 9.27 -4.43 17.72
N LEU A 93 9.87 -3.27 17.98
CA LEU A 93 10.22 -2.83 19.33
C LEU A 93 8.98 -2.55 20.21
N PHE A 94 7.89 -2.04 19.62
CA PHE A 94 6.66 -1.72 20.34
C PHE A 94 5.69 -2.90 20.54
N ARG A 95 6.02 -4.10 20.05
CA ARG A 95 5.24 -5.35 20.21
C ARG A 95 3.74 -5.23 19.92
N ARG A 96 3.36 -4.43 18.92
CA ARG A 96 1.95 -4.27 18.51
C ARG A 96 1.66 -5.01 17.21
N PRO A 97 1.19 -6.28 17.26
CA PRO A 97 1.05 -7.12 16.06
C PRO A 97 0.07 -6.55 15.04
N THR A 98 -0.96 -5.83 15.49
CA THR A 98 -1.94 -5.18 14.59
C THR A 98 -1.31 -4.04 13.79
N LEU A 99 -0.42 -3.24 14.41
CA LEU A 99 0.30 -2.18 13.70
C LEU A 99 1.26 -2.75 12.66
N VAL A 100 1.94 -3.85 12.98
CA VAL A 100 2.81 -4.57 12.06
C VAL A 100 2.03 -5.02 10.81
N LEU A 101 0.80 -5.53 10.99
CA LEU A 101 -0.05 -5.94 9.87
C LEU A 101 -0.52 -4.75 9.01
N TYR A 102 -0.95 -3.64 9.62
CA TYR A 102 -1.31 -2.44 8.86
C TYR A 102 -0.11 -1.91 8.07
N PHE A 103 1.07 -1.87 8.71
CA PHE A 103 2.30 -1.46 8.07
C PHE A 103 2.66 -2.38 6.90
N ALA A 104 2.58 -3.70 7.08
CA ALA A 104 2.83 -4.67 6.01
C ALA A 104 1.90 -4.47 4.80
N VAL A 105 0.60 -4.23 5.04
CA VAL A 105 -0.36 -3.93 3.97
C VAL A 105 -0.01 -2.64 3.23
N PHE A 106 0.36 -1.59 3.97
CA PHE A 106 0.81 -0.33 3.37
C PHE A 106 2.04 -0.56 2.48
N CYS A 107 3.08 -1.21 3.01
CA CYS A 107 4.31 -1.51 2.30
C CYS A 107 4.06 -2.33 1.03
N ALA A 108 3.23 -3.37 1.12
CA ALA A 108 2.90 -4.21 -0.02
C ALA A 108 2.21 -3.42 -1.15
N ASN A 109 1.32 -2.49 -0.81
CA ASN A 109 0.66 -1.65 -1.81
C ASN A 109 1.58 -0.60 -2.43
N VAL A 110 2.54 -0.06 -1.66
CA VAL A 110 3.59 0.81 -2.19
C VAL A 110 4.47 0.04 -3.19
N PHE A 111 4.91 -1.17 -2.87
CA PHE A 111 5.70 -1.97 -3.83
C PHE A 111 4.88 -2.39 -5.05
N LEU A 112 3.60 -2.69 -4.87
CA LEU A 112 2.70 -2.97 -5.98
C LEU A 112 2.63 -1.77 -6.92
N HIS A 113 2.48 -0.56 -6.37
CA HIS A 113 2.51 0.69 -7.14
C HIS A 113 3.81 0.82 -7.93
N LEU A 114 4.97 0.73 -7.26
CA LEU A 114 6.27 0.85 -7.92
C LEU A 114 6.48 -0.20 -9.00
N PHE A 115 5.98 -1.42 -8.79
CA PHE A 115 6.05 -2.48 -9.79
C PHE A 115 5.18 -2.16 -11.01
N LEU A 116 3.98 -1.60 -10.81
CA LEU A 116 3.13 -1.15 -11.91
C LEU A 116 3.75 0.02 -12.67
N ASP A 117 4.48 0.91 -11.99
CA ASP A 117 5.19 2.02 -12.63
C ASP A 117 6.45 1.57 -13.41
N THR A 118 6.95 0.35 -13.19
CA THR A 118 8.06 -0.23 -13.97
C THR A 118 7.63 -0.97 -15.25
N LEU A 119 6.35 -1.29 -15.40
CA LEU A 119 5.79 -2.01 -16.56
C LEU A 119 5.20 -1.05 -17.59
#